data_AF-A0A7J3TH04-F1
#
_entry.id   AF-A0A7J3TH04-F1
#
_cell.length_a   1.000
_cell.length_b   1.000
_cell.length_c   1.000
_cell.angle_alpha   90.00
_cell.angle_beta   90.00
_cell.angle_gamma   90.00
#
_symmetry.space_group_name_H-M   'P 1'
#
loop_
_entity.id
_entity.type
_entity.pdbx_description
1 polymer ?
#
loop_
_entity_poly.entity_id
_entity_poly.type
_entity_poly.pdbx_seq_one_letter_code
_entity_poly.pdbx_strand_id
1 'polypeptide(L)'
;MRYVEEMESGLIVHLSASTYLSRDTLSKKVITSVEKTIELGADWVNVHINVGSKNDIEQIKEVLRMAEIFDSYGIPLLVMSYPRGAGMNSVLKRLSLQSESQTNWVPTRSWLREGSKDRTSLK
;
A
#
# COMPACT_ATOMS: atom_id res chain seq x y z
N MET A 1 -29.70 -5.49 -0.64
CA MET A 1 -29.70 -4.26 -1.42
C MET A 1 -28.25 -3.85 -1.61
N ARG A 2 -27.72 -3.95 -2.82
CA ARG A 2 -26.39 -3.40 -3.16
C ARG A 2 -26.62 -1.95 -3.55
N TYR A 3 -25.81 -1.02 -3.06
CA TYR A 3 -25.96 0.41 -3.42
C TYR A 3 -25.56 0.71 -4.87
N VAL A 4 -24.82 -0.21 -5.47
CA VAL A 4 -24.32 -0.12 -6.84
C VAL A 4 -24.77 -1.41 -7.55
N GLU A 5 -25.95 -1.37 -8.19
CA GLU A 5 -26.54 -2.56 -8.82
C GLU A 5 -26.08 -2.77 -10.27
N GLU A 6 -25.52 -1.76 -10.92
CA GLU A 6 -25.16 -1.77 -12.35
C GLU A 6 -23.72 -1.27 -12.59
N MET A 7 -22.72 -2.03 -12.10
CA MET A 7 -21.32 -1.80 -12.51
C MET A 7 -20.73 -3.07 -13.12
N GLU A 8 -20.26 -2.97 -14.36
CA GLU A 8 -19.47 -4.02 -15.04
C GLU A 8 -18.00 -4.03 -14.58
N SER A 9 -17.63 -3.16 -13.66
CA SER A 9 -16.27 -3.04 -13.11
C SER A 9 -16.25 -3.34 -11.61
N GLY A 10 -15.09 -3.78 -11.09
CA GLY A 10 -14.95 -4.08 -9.68
C GLY A 10 -14.97 -2.83 -8.78
N LEU A 11 -15.60 -2.93 -7.62
CA LEU A 11 -15.72 -1.86 -6.64
C LEU A 11 -14.66 -1.99 -5.53
N ILE A 12 -13.80 -0.97 -5.45
CA ILE A 12 -12.85 -0.82 -4.33
C ILE A 12 -13.36 0.28 -3.39
N VAL A 13 -13.62 -0.06 -2.13
CA VAL A 13 -14.05 0.92 -1.12
C VAL A 13 -12.87 1.38 -0.27
N HIS A 14 -12.66 2.70 -0.21
CA HIS A 14 -11.60 3.30 0.61
C HIS A 14 -12.10 3.59 2.04
N LEU A 15 -11.46 3.01 3.06
CA LEU A 15 -12.00 2.98 4.42
C LEU A 15 -11.42 4.04 5.35
N SER A 16 -10.43 4.81 4.90
CA SER A 16 -9.69 5.74 5.75
C SER A 16 -9.66 7.16 5.21
N ALA A 17 -9.70 8.16 6.08
CA ALA A 17 -9.46 9.54 5.66
C ALA A 17 -8.77 10.38 6.73
N SER A 18 -8.19 11.47 6.27
CA SER A 18 -7.77 12.62 7.06
C SER A 18 -7.84 13.85 6.17
N THR A 19 -8.02 15.03 6.75
CA THR A 19 -8.06 16.28 5.98
C THR A 19 -6.88 17.16 6.36
N TYR A 20 -6.49 18.05 5.45
CA TYR A 20 -5.44 19.04 5.73
C TYR A 20 -5.85 20.05 6.83
N LEU A 21 -7.15 20.21 7.06
CA LEU A 21 -7.69 21.08 8.10
C LEU A 21 -7.70 20.42 9.50
N SER A 22 -7.37 19.12 9.59
CA SER A 22 -7.27 18.42 10.87
C SER A 22 -6.10 18.95 11.71
N ARG A 23 -6.28 18.99 13.04
CA ARG A 23 -5.19 19.29 13.99
C ARG A 23 -4.00 18.34 13.81
N ASP A 24 -4.27 17.09 13.44
CA ASP A 24 -3.28 16.13 12.99
C ASP A 24 -3.68 15.61 11.61
N THR A 25 -3.01 16.10 10.59
CA THR A 25 -3.27 15.77 9.18
C THR A 25 -2.80 14.37 8.80
N LEU A 26 -1.87 13.80 9.57
CA LEU A 26 -1.31 12.48 9.34
C LEU A 26 -2.10 11.38 10.03
N SER A 27 -2.96 11.74 10.98
CA SER A 27 -3.85 10.82 11.66
C SER A 27 -4.98 10.35 10.74
N LYS A 28 -4.74 9.24 10.02
CA LYS A 28 -5.79 8.56 9.25
C LYS A 28 -6.79 7.91 10.21
N LYS A 29 -8.07 8.14 9.95
CA LYS A 29 -9.20 7.60 10.71
C LYS A 29 -10.02 6.68 9.83
N VAL A 30 -10.56 5.62 10.42
CA VAL A 30 -11.57 4.78 9.78
C VAL A 30 -12.85 5.61 9.65
N ILE A 31 -13.44 5.63 8.45
CA ILE A 31 -14.62 6.47 8.12
C ILE A 31 -15.88 5.67 7.79
N THR A 32 -15.77 4.34 7.73
CA THR A 32 -16.91 3.46 7.45
C THR A 32 -16.75 2.14 8.21
N SER A 33 -17.85 1.44 8.46
CA SER A 33 -17.83 0.11 9.07
C SER A 33 -17.61 -0.98 8.03
N VAL A 34 -17.28 -2.18 8.50
CA VAL A 34 -17.12 -3.36 7.65
C VAL A 34 -18.46 -3.76 7.03
N GLU A 35 -19.52 -3.79 7.84
CA GLU A 35 -20.88 -4.12 7.43
C GLU A 35 -21.34 -3.18 6.31
N LYS A 36 -21.10 -1.87 6.49
CA LYS A 36 -21.48 -0.90 5.48
C LYS A 36 -20.73 -1.11 4.17
N THR A 37 -19.47 -1.47 4.25
CA THR A 37 -18.62 -1.74 3.09
C THR A 37 -19.12 -2.96 2.31
N ILE A 38 -19.56 -4.00 3.01
CA ILE A 38 -20.17 -5.19 2.40
C ILE A 38 -21.51 -4.86 1.76
N GLU A 39 -22.36 -4.06 2.43
CA GLU A 39 -23.64 -3.59 1.86
C GLU A 39 -23.46 -2.80 0.55
N LEU A 40 -22.37 -2.02 0.45
CA LEU A 40 -22.04 -1.30 -0.78
C LEU A 40 -21.70 -2.24 -1.95
N GLY A 41 -21.39 -3.51 -1.68
CA GLY A 41 -21.00 -4.49 -2.69
C GLY A 41 -19.51 -4.42 -3.02
N ALA A 42 -18.65 -4.12 -2.05
CA ALA A 42 -17.21 -4.06 -2.25
C ALA A 42 -16.64 -5.41 -2.71
N ASP A 43 -15.92 -5.42 -3.83
CA ASP A 43 -15.12 -6.56 -4.27
C ASP A 43 -13.75 -6.56 -3.56
N TRP A 44 -13.25 -5.36 -3.23
CA TRP A 44 -11.99 -5.13 -2.55
C TRP A 44 -12.12 -3.94 -1.60
N VAL A 45 -11.25 -3.88 -0.61
CA VAL A 45 -11.16 -2.72 0.29
C VAL A 45 -9.75 -2.16 0.34
N ASN A 46 -9.65 -0.85 0.57
CA ASN A 46 -8.38 -0.14 0.60
C ASN A 46 -8.28 0.73 1.86
N VAL A 47 -7.14 0.68 2.53
CA VAL A 47 -6.84 1.49 3.71
C VAL A 47 -5.52 2.23 3.50
N HIS A 48 -5.47 3.49 3.92
CA HIS A 48 -4.27 4.31 3.93
C HIS A 48 -3.75 4.44 5.36
N ILE A 49 -2.47 4.15 5.57
CA ILE A 49 -1.73 4.47 6.80
C ILE A 49 -0.54 5.39 6.55
N ASN A 50 -0.28 6.27 7.52
CA ASN A 50 0.90 7.11 7.55
C ASN A 50 1.90 6.57 8.57
N VAL A 51 2.89 5.81 8.10
CA VAL A 51 3.94 5.23 8.95
C VAL A 51 4.86 6.32 9.49
N GLY A 52 5.22 6.20 10.77
CA GLY A 52 5.98 7.19 11.52
C GLY A 52 5.17 8.39 11.99
N SER A 53 3.88 8.50 11.64
CA SER A 53 3.01 9.52 12.24
C SER A 53 2.88 9.29 13.75
N LYS A 54 2.43 10.30 14.50
CA LYS A 54 2.31 10.22 15.96
C LYS A 54 1.41 9.09 16.46
N ASN A 55 0.53 8.58 15.60
CA ASN A 55 -0.46 7.56 15.91
C ASN A 55 -0.43 6.39 14.90
N ASP A 56 0.74 6.12 14.31
CA ASP A 56 0.87 5.07 13.30
C ASP A 56 0.56 3.67 13.86
N ILE A 57 0.92 3.40 15.12
CA ILE A 57 0.57 2.16 15.82
C ILE A 57 -0.95 1.98 15.91
N GLU A 58 -1.71 3.04 16.24
CA GLU A 58 -3.17 2.98 16.26
C GLU A 58 -3.74 2.75 14.85
N GLN A 59 -3.17 3.39 13.82
CA GLN A 59 -3.58 3.17 12.43
C GLN A 59 -3.36 1.71 12.01
N ILE A 60 -2.21 1.12 12.37
CA ILE A 60 -1.87 -0.28 12.08
C ILE A 60 -2.83 -1.23 12.82
N LYS A 61 -3.15 -0.97 14.09
CA LYS A 61 -4.11 -1.79 14.85
C LYS A 61 -5.48 -1.82 14.21
N GLU A 62 -5.99 -0.68 13.74
CA GLU A 62 -7.27 -0.65 13.03
C GLU A 62 -7.21 -1.42 11.71
N VAL A 63 -6.10 -1.34 10.97
CA VAL A 63 -5.92 -2.14 9.74
C VAL A 63 -5.93 -3.64 10.04
N LEU A 64 -5.19 -4.09 11.07
CA LEU A 64 -5.16 -5.50 11.45
C LEU A 64 -6.55 -6.01 11.83
N ARG A 65 -7.28 -5.25 12.65
CA ARG A 65 -8.65 -5.57 13.03
C ARG A 65 -9.56 -5.69 11.81
N MET A 66 -9.51 -4.72 10.89
CA MET A 66 -10.32 -4.78 9.68
C MET A 66 -9.93 -5.95 8.77
N ALA A 67 -8.63 -6.23 8.64
CA ALA A 67 -8.12 -7.32 7.82
C ALA A 67 -8.66 -8.69 8.27
N GLU A 68 -8.64 -8.97 9.58
CA GLU A 68 -9.22 -10.20 10.14
C GLU A 68 -10.72 -10.32 9.82
N ILE A 69 -11.47 -9.22 9.93
CA ILE A 69 -12.90 -9.25 9.65
C ILE A 69 -13.15 -9.46 8.14
N PHE A 70 -12.50 -8.70 7.26
CA PHE A 70 -12.70 -8.84 5.82
C PHE A 70 -12.24 -10.21 5.27
N ASP A 71 -11.18 -10.79 5.86
CA ASP A 71 -10.74 -12.15 5.55
C ASP A 71 -11.85 -13.18 5.83
N SER A 72 -12.59 -13.02 6.93
CA SER A 72 -13.74 -13.88 7.24
C SER A 72 -14.89 -13.80 6.21
N TYR A 73 -14.97 -12.71 5.45
CA TYR A 73 -15.91 -12.52 4.35
C TYR A 73 -15.32 -12.85 2.97
N GLY A 74 -14.04 -13.24 2.90
CA GLY A 74 -13.35 -13.50 1.64
C GLY A 74 -13.10 -12.24 0.80
N ILE A 75 -13.10 -11.05 1.42
CA ILE A 75 -12.87 -9.76 0.74
C ILE A 75 -11.41 -9.35 0.96
N PRO A 76 -10.59 -9.21 -0.10
CA PRO A 76 -9.20 -8.80 0.04
C PRO A 76 -9.06 -7.33 0.48
N LEU A 77 -8.12 -7.09 1.40
CA LEU A 77 -7.75 -5.75 1.89
C LEU A 77 -6.37 -5.33 1.36
N LEU A 78 -6.32 -4.16 0.72
CA LEU A 78 -5.10 -3.51 0.26
C LEU A 78 -4.70 -2.38 1.22
N VAL A 79 -3.41 -2.28 1.52
CA VAL A 79 -2.85 -1.20 2.36
C VAL A 79 -1.96 -0.27 1.54
N MET A 80 -2.33 1.01 1.50
CA MET A 80 -1.45 2.09 1.06
C MET A 80 -0.68 2.62 2.28
N SER A 81 0.63 2.40 2.29
CA SER A 81 1.50 2.82 3.40
C SER A 81 2.41 3.94 2.96
N TYR A 82 2.26 5.13 3.57
CA TYR A 82 3.12 6.28 3.29
C TYR A 82 4.01 6.65 4.48
N PRO A 83 5.33 6.67 4.31
CA PRO A 83 6.24 7.17 5.34
C PRO A 83 6.06 8.70 5.50
N ARG A 84 5.43 9.16 6.61
CA ARG A 84 5.14 10.59 6.84
C ARG A 84 5.51 11.16 8.23
N GLY A 85 6.27 10.43 9.04
CA GLY A 85 6.67 10.81 10.40
C GLY A 85 7.80 11.84 10.62
N ALA A 86 7.93 12.28 11.88
CA ALA A 86 9.11 13.01 12.33
C ALA A 86 10.36 12.11 12.23
N GLY A 87 11.44 12.61 11.64
CA GLY A 87 12.65 11.81 11.36
C GLY A 87 12.63 11.08 10.01
N MET A 88 11.56 11.17 9.22
CA MET A 88 11.55 10.56 7.89
C MET A 88 12.59 11.17 6.94
N ASN A 89 12.91 12.46 7.11
CA ASN A 89 13.86 13.15 6.25
C ASN A 89 15.27 12.52 6.29
N SER A 90 15.72 12.02 7.45
CA SER A 90 17.03 11.37 7.54
C SER A 90 17.02 9.97 6.92
N VAL A 91 15.92 9.22 7.08
CA VAL A 91 15.74 7.91 6.45
C VAL A 91 15.63 8.04 4.93
N LEU A 92 14.78 8.94 4.44
CA LEU A 92 14.62 9.21 3.01
C LEU A 92 15.92 9.72 2.39
N LYS A 93 16.65 10.60 3.09
CA LYS A 93 18.00 11.03 2.65
C LYS A 93 18.97 9.86 2.61
N ARG A 94 18.92 8.93 3.56
CA ARG A 94 19.76 7.73 3.53
C ARG A 94 19.40 6.80 2.38
N LEU A 95 18.10 6.61 2.11
CA LEU A 95 17.61 5.80 1.01
C LEU A 95 17.96 6.43 -0.35
N SER A 96 17.86 7.76 -0.48
CA SER A 96 18.28 8.46 -1.70
C SER A 96 19.78 8.34 -1.93
N LEU A 97 20.59 8.51 -0.88
CA LEU A 97 22.05 8.31 -0.94
C LEU A 97 22.43 6.84 -1.25
N GLN A 98 21.66 5.86 -0.78
CA GLN A 98 21.84 4.46 -1.12
C GLN A 98 21.40 4.14 -2.56
N SER A 99 20.35 4.79 -3.07
CA SER A 99 19.98 4.64 -4.48
C SER A 99 21.02 5.25 -5.41
N GLU A 100 21.62 6.39 -5.04
CA GLU A 100 22.72 7.01 -5.79
C GLU A 100 23.97 6.13 -5.79
N SER A 101 24.32 5.49 -4.66
CA SER A 101 25.43 4.52 -4.62
C SER A 101 25.12 3.18 -5.30
N GLN A 102 23.85 2.88 -5.57
CA GLN A 102 23.41 1.72 -6.37
C GLN A 102 23.14 2.02 -7.85
N THR A 103 23.35 3.25 -8.35
CA THR A 103 23.17 3.56 -9.79
C THR A 103 24.15 2.83 -10.74
N ASN A 104 25.10 2.04 -10.22
CA ASN A 104 25.85 1.06 -11.02
C ASN A 104 25.09 -0.25 -11.32
N TRP A 105 23.81 -0.37 -10.95
CA TRP A 105 22.95 -1.52 -11.28
C TRP A 105 22.16 -1.39 -12.59
N VAL A 106 22.49 -0.41 -13.45
CA VAL A 106 22.01 -0.42 -14.83
C VAL A 106 22.80 -1.50 -15.59
N PRO A 107 22.16 -2.55 -16.17
CA PRO A 107 22.88 -3.51 -16.99
C PRO A 107 23.50 -2.77 -18.18
N THR A 108 24.81 -2.55 -18.14
CA THR A 108 25.54 -2.05 -19.31
C THR A 108 25.45 -3.12 -20.40
N ARG A 109 25.34 -2.70 -21.67
CA ARG A 109 25.19 -3.57 -22.85
C ARG A 109 26.27 -4.65 -23.00
N SER A 110 27.35 -4.62 -22.20
CA SER A 110 28.39 -5.64 -22.16
C SER A 110 27.88 -6.99 -21.63
N TRP A 111 27.07 -7.02 -20.58
CA TRP A 111 26.53 -8.26 -20.01
C TRP A 111 25.53 -8.98 -20.93
N LEU A 112 24.77 -8.23 -21.75
CA LEU A 112 23.86 -8.80 -22.75
C LEU A 112 24.58 -9.51 -23.91
N ARG A 113 25.87 -9.23 -24.13
CA ARG A 113 26.68 -9.92 -25.15
C ARG A 113 27.42 -11.15 -24.61
N GLU A 114 27.63 -11.22 -23.30
CA GLU A 114 28.33 -12.35 -22.66
C GLU A 114 27.39 -13.53 -22.33
N GLY A 115 26.09 -13.29 -22.17
CA GLY A 115 25.09 -14.34 -21.90
C GLY A 115 24.62 -15.16 -23.11
N SER A 116 25.11 -14.92 -24.33
CA SER A 116 24.68 -15.61 -25.55
C SER A 116 25.61 -16.74 -26.03
N LYS A 117 26.74 -16.97 -25.35
CA LYS A 117 27.72 -17.99 -25.76
C LYS A 117 27.63 -19.35 -25.06
N ASP A 118 26.74 -19.52 -24.08
CA ASP A 118 26.76 -20.72 -23.23
C ASP A 118 25.41 -21.49 -23.19
N ARG A 119 24.79 -21.69 -24.36
CA ARG A 119 23.58 -22.53 -24.52
C ARG A 119 23.75 -23.69 -25.51
N THR A 120 24.97 -24.13 -25.79
CA THR A 120 25.23 -25.28 -26.69
C THR A 120 26.01 -26.44 -26.07
N SER A 121 26.07 -26.57 -24.74
CA SER A 121 26.65 -27.76 -24.09
C SER A 121 25.87 -28.22 -22.87
N LEU A 122 24.62 -28.63 -23.09
CA LEU A 122 23.93 -29.60 -22.24
C LEU A 122 23.33 -30.66 -23.18
N LYS A 123 24.13 -31.68 -23.47
CA LYS A 123 23.68 -33.02 -23.85
C LYS A 123 23.90 -33.91 -22.64
#